data_AF-V4CFA9-F1
#
_entry.id   AF-V4CFA9-F1
#
_cell.length_a   1.000
_cell.length_b   1.000
_cell.length_c   1.000
_cell.angle_alpha   90.00
_cell.angle_beta   90.00
_cell.angle_gamma   90.00
#
_symmetry.space_group_name_H-M   'P 1'
#
loop_
_entity.id
_entity.type
_entity.pdbx_description
1 polymer ?
#
loop_
_entity_poly.entity_id
_entity_poly.type
_entity_poly.pdbx_seq_one_letter_code
_entity_poly.pdbx_strand_id
1 'polypeptide(L)'
;IFISSNSQRPILISSYSQRPILISSYYQRPIFISSYSQRPIFISSNSQRPILISSYSQKPILISSNSEISTLISSNSQRPILISSNSQRPILISSYSQRPILISSNSQRPILISSNSQRPVLISSNSQRPIFISSNSQRPILISSYSQRPILFSSYSQRPILISSNSQRPILISSYSQRPILISSYSQ
;
A
#
# COMPACT_ATOMS: atom_id res chain seq x y z
N ILE A 1 -14.39 -16.61 -9.11
CA ILE A 1 -14.23 -16.24 -7.68
C ILE A 1 -13.77 -17.51 -6.99
N PHE A 2 -12.65 -17.48 -6.29
CA PHE A 2 -12.19 -18.59 -5.45
C PHE A 2 -12.53 -18.25 -4.00
N ILE A 3 -13.34 -19.12 -3.39
CA ILE A 3 -13.65 -19.08 -1.97
C ILE A 3 -12.98 -20.31 -1.39
N SER A 4 -12.07 -20.11 -0.46
CA SER A 4 -11.51 -21.20 0.32
C SER A 4 -11.83 -20.93 1.79
N SER A 5 -12.24 -21.97 2.50
CA SER A 5 -12.30 -22.02 3.96
C SER A 5 -11.57 -23.29 4.39
N ASN A 6 -10.71 -23.22 5.42
CA ASN A 6 -10.10 -24.37 6.12
C ASN A 6 -8.74 -24.91 5.64
N SER A 7 -7.79 -24.04 5.26
CA SER A 7 -6.36 -24.40 5.29
C SER A 7 -5.60 -23.38 6.12
N GLN A 8 -4.46 -23.69 6.75
CA GLN A 8 -3.79 -22.65 7.56
C GLN A 8 -3.06 -21.61 6.70
N ARG A 9 -2.61 -22.00 5.50
CA ARG A 9 -1.70 -21.23 4.64
C ARG A 9 -1.94 -21.51 3.14
N PRO A 10 -3.09 -21.13 2.56
CA PRO A 10 -3.37 -21.37 1.16
C PRO A 10 -2.44 -20.53 0.28
N ILE A 11 -1.98 -21.14 -0.80
CA ILE A 11 -1.30 -20.45 -1.90
C ILE A 11 -2.13 -20.70 -3.15
N LEU A 12 -2.63 -19.63 -3.75
CA LEU A 12 -3.38 -19.69 -5.00
C LEU A 12 -2.64 -18.91 -6.07
N ILE A 13 -2.53 -19.53 -7.25
CA ILE A 13 -1.83 -18.98 -8.41
C ILE A 13 -2.85 -18.82 -9.53
N SER A 14 -2.88 -17.64 -10.15
CA SER A 14 -3.68 -17.37 -11.33
C SER A 14 -2.83 -16.69 -12.40
N SER A 15 -2.84 -17.23 -13.61
CA SER A 15 -2.10 -16.69 -14.74
C SER A 15 -3.06 -16.45 -15.91
N TYR A 16 -2.79 -15.43 -16.73
CA TYR A 16 -3.56 -15.14 -17.94
C TYR A 16 -5.07 -14.97 -17.68
N SER A 17 -5.42 -14.30 -16.58
CA SER A 17 -6.80 -14.18 -16.13
C SER A 17 -7.28 -12.73 -16.18
N GLN A 18 -8.51 -12.49 -16.62
CA GLN A 18 -9.00 -11.12 -16.68
C GLN A 18 -9.27 -10.54 -15.28
N ARG A 19 -10.05 -11.25 -14.45
CA ARG A 19 -10.50 -10.73 -13.15
C ARG A 19 -10.53 -11.82 -12.09
N PRO A 20 -9.38 -12.41 -11.71
CA PRO A 20 -9.39 -13.40 -10.66
C PRO A 20 -9.68 -12.70 -9.33
N ILE A 21 -10.66 -13.23 -8.59
CA ILE A 21 -11.07 -12.72 -7.29
C ILE A 21 -10.89 -13.86 -6.30
N LEU A 22 -10.15 -13.60 -5.23
CA LEU A 22 -9.94 -14.51 -4.12
C LEU A 22 -10.50 -13.87 -2.85
N ILE A 23 -11.33 -14.62 -2.14
CA ILE A 23 -11.86 -14.22 -0.84
C ILE A 23 -11.38 -15.25 0.17
N SER A 24 -10.70 -14.78 1.22
CA SER A 24 -10.18 -15.63 2.27
C SER A 24 -10.54 -15.06 3.64
N SER A 25 -10.95 -15.92 4.57
CA SER A 25 -11.28 -15.53 5.94
C SER A 25 -10.68 -16.52 6.92
N TYR A 26 -10.21 -16.03 8.07
CA TYR A 26 -9.68 -16.87 9.17
C TYR A 26 -8.42 -17.69 8.81
N TYR A 27 -7.60 -17.17 7.88
CA TYR A 27 -6.34 -17.79 7.47
C TYR A 27 -5.15 -17.21 8.22
N GLN A 28 -4.15 -18.03 8.59
CA GLN A 28 -2.90 -17.46 9.11
C GLN A 28 -2.16 -16.70 8.01
N ARG A 29 -1.86 -17.35 6.88
CA ARG A 29 -0.99 -16.76 5.84
C ARG A 29 -1.49 -17.06 4.43
N PRO A 30 -2.61 -16.47 4.01
CA PRO A 30 -3.12 -16.69 2.66
C PRO A 30 -2.29 -15.88 1.64
N ILE A 31 -1.89 -16.53 0.55
CA ILE A 31 -1.07 -15.94 -0.51
C ILE A 31 -1.82 -16.08 -1.83
N PHE A 32 -2.03 -14.95 -2.52
CA PHE A 32 -2.50 -14.92 -3.89
C PHE A 32 -1.41 -14.42 -4.82
N ILE A 33 -1.05 -15.23 -5.81
CA ILE A 33 -0.08 -14.88 -6.84
C ILE A 33 -0.83 -14.75 -8.16
N SER A 34 -0.67 -13.62 -8.83
CA SER A 34 -1.29 -13.34 -10.11
C SER A 34 -0.25 -12.86 -11.13
N SER A 35 -0.31 -13.39 -12.35
CA SER A 35 0.55 -12.95 -13.45
C SER A 35 -0.25 -12.74 -14.72
N TYR A 36 0.13 -11.75 -15.52
CA TYR A 36 -0.56 -11.44 -16.79
C TYR A 36 -2.08 -11.31 -16.62
N SER A 37 -2.49 -10.54 -15.60
CA SER A 37 -3.89 -10.44 -15.21
C SER A 37 -4.40 -9.00 -15.24
N GLN A 38 -5.63 -8.75 -15.69
CA GLN A 38 -6.10 -7.36 -15.76
C GLN A 38 -6.40 -6.82 -14.37
N ARG A 39 -7.23 -7.52 -13.57
CA ARG A 39 -7.70 -7.01 -12.27
C ARG A 39 -7.74 -8.12 -11.22
N PRO A 40 -6.58 -8.58 -10.72
CA PRO A 40 -6.55 -9.53 -9.61
C PRO A 40 -6.97 -8.84 -8.32
N ILE A 41 -7.94 -9.43 -7.62
CA ILE A 41 -8.46 -8.91 -6.35
C ILE A 41 -8.28 -9.98 -5.28
N PHE A 42 -7.64 -9.61 -4.18
CA PHE A 42 -7.55 -10.43 -2.99
C PHE A 42 -8.23 -9.73 -1.81
N ILE A 43 -9.30 -10.33 -1.30
CA ILE A 43 -9.99 -9.88 -0.10
C ILE A 43 -9.67 -10.85 1.04
N SER A 44 -9.17 -10.31 2.14
CA SER A 44 -8.86 -11.08 3.34
C SER A 44 -9.48 -10.48 4.60
N SER A 45 -10.03 -11.33 5.46
CA SER A 45 -10.59 -10.91 6.76
C SER A 45 -10.11 -11.84 7.87
N ASN A 46 -9.84 -11.27 9.05
CA ASN A 46 -9.41 -12.01 10.24
C ASN A 46 -8.21 -12.94 9.94
N SER A 47 -7.26 -12.44 9.15
CA SER A 47 -6.11 -13.19 8.67
C SER A 47 -4.83 -12.58 9.18
N GLN A 48 -3.88 -13.37 9.68
CA GLN A 48 -2.66 -12.78 10.25
C GLN A 48 -1.82 -12.06 9.18
N ARG A 49 -1.56 -12.74 8.04
CA ARG A 49 -0.61 -12.27 7.02
C ARG A 49 -1.07 -12.48 5.57
N PRO A 50 -2.11 -11.78 5.08
CA PRO A 50 -2.51 -11.84 3.67
C PRO A 50 -1.48 -11.19 2.75
N ILE A 51 -1.13 -11.90 1.68
CA ILE A 51 -0.15 -11.47 0.67
C ILE A 51 -0.78 -11.53 -0.73
N LEU A 52 -0.72 -10.43 -1.47
CA LEU A 52 -0.96 -10.38 -2.92
C LEU A 52 0.35 -10.11 -3.64
N ILE A 53 0.76 -11.02 -4.52
CA ILE A 53 1.86 -10.82 -5.46
C ILE A 53 1.27 -10.72 -6.85
N SER A 54 1.65 -9.68 -7.58
CA SER A 54 1.15 -9.43 -8.93
C SER A 54 2.27 -8.99 -9.87
N SER A 55 2.31 -9.56 -11.07
CA SER A 55 3.22 -9.14 -12.13
C SER A 55 2.46 -8.95 -13.43
N TYR A 56 2.86 -7.96 -14.23
CA TYR A 56 2.24 -7.66 -15.52
C TYR A 56 0.71 -7.53 -15.40
N SER A 57 0.25 -6.70 -14.45
CA SER A 57 -1.16 -6.57 -14.13
C SER A 57 -1.67 -5.15 -14.21
N GLN A 58 -2.91 -4.92 -14.63
CA GLN A 58 -3.38 -3.53 -14.72
C GLN A 58 -3.71 -2.97 -13.33
N LYS A 59 -4.55 -3.67 -12.56
CA LYS A 59 -5.08 -3.16 -11.27
C LYS A 59 -5.13 -4.26 -10.21
N PRO A 60 -3.98 -4.65 -9.62
CA PRO A 60 -3.98 -5.57 -8.50
C PRO A 60 -4.48 -4.88 -7.24
N ILE A 61 -5.41 -5.50 -6.53
CA ILE A 61 -6.05 -4.94 -5.34
C ILE A 61 -5.97 -5.94 -4.19
N LEU A 62 -5.41 -5.52 -3.06
CA LEU A 62 -5.50 -6.24 -1.79
C LEU A 62 -6.35 -5.44 -0.81
N ILE A 63 -7.40 -6.08 -0.28
CA ILE A 63 -8.25 -5.55 0.78
C ILE A 63 -8.07 -6.46 1.99
N SER A 64 -7.64 -5.92 3.12
CA SER A 64 -7.45 -6.69 4.35
C SER A 64 -8.10 -6.03 5.55
N SER A 65 -8.82 -6.80 6.36
CA SER A 65 -9.36 -6.35 7.64
C SER A 65 -8.88 -7.26 8.77
N ASN A 66 -8.60 -6.66 9.94
CA ASN A 66 -8.19 -7.36 11.15
C ASN A 66 -6.99 -8.30 10.90
N SER A 67 -5.86 -7.71 10.51
CA SER A 67 -4.64 -8.45 10.15
C SER A 67 -3.42 -7.91 10.88
N GLU A 68 -2.45 -8.76 11.19
CA GLU A 68 -1.17 -8.26 11.70
C GLU A 68 -0.41 -7.53 10.58
N ILE A 69 -0.24 -8.17 9.44
CA ILE A 69 0.54 -7.66 8.32
C ILE A 69 -0.23 -7.91 7.04
N SER A 70 -0.42 -6.89 6.20
CA SER A 70 -1.03 -7.06 4.88
C SER A 70 -0.07 -6.57 3.81
N THR A 71 0.28 -7.41 2.84
CA THR A 71 1.33 -7.08 1.86
C THR A 71 0.82 -7.17 0.43
N LEU A 72 1.00 -6.09 -0.33
CA LEU A 72 0.83 -6.10 -1.78
C LEU A 72 2.18 -5.84 -2.43
N ILE A 73 2.63 -6.79 -3.24
CA ILE A 73 3.82 -6.66 -4.08
C ILE A 73 3.37 -6.64 -5.54
N SER A 74 3.78 -5.61 -6.26
CA SER A 74 3.44 -5.47 -7.67
C SER A 74 4.64 -5.02 -8.51
N SER A 75 4.78 -5.62 -9.69
CA SER A 75 5.74 -5.18 -10.70
C SER A 75 5.04 -5.01 -12.05
N ASN A 76 5.47 -4.01 -12.82
CA ASN A 76 4.92 -3.71 -14.14
C ASN A 76 3.38 -3.60 -14.09
N SER A 77 2.88 -2.74 -13.21
CA SER A 77 1.45 -2.61 -12.96
C SER A 77 0.94 -1.18 -13.07
N GLN A 78 -0.28 -0.97 -13.56
CA GLN A 78 -0.76 0.41 -13.71
C GLN A 78 -1.16 1.01 -12.35
N ARG A 79 -2.01 0.32 -11.59
CA ARG A 79 -2.60 0.85 -10.35
C ARG A 79 -2.71 -0.21 -9.26
N PRO A 80 -1.61 -0.56 -8.60
CA PRO A 80 -1.66 -1.43 -7.44
C PRO A 80 -2.28 -0.71 -6.25
N ILE A 81 -3.23 -1.33 -5.57
CA ILE A 81 -3.99 -0.73 -4.47
C ILE A 81 -4.00 -1.67 -3.27
N LEU A 82 -3.52 -1.18 -2.13
CA LEU A 82 -3.69 -1.84 -0.84
C LEU A 82 -4.64 -1.02 0.03
N ILE A 83 -5.71 -1.65 0.49
CA ILE A 83 -6.64 -1.07 1.46
C ILE A 83 -6.60 -1.94 2.71
N SER A 84 -6.36 -1.34 3.87
CA SER A 84 -6.36 -2.07 5.13
C SER A 84 -7.07 -1.32 6.25
N SER A 85 -7.79 -2.05 7.08
CA SER A 85 -8.41 -1.53 8.30
C SER A 85 -8.03 -2.40 9.49
N ASN A 86 -7.73 -1.77 10.63
CA ASN A 86 -7.30 -2.46 11.85
C ASN A 86 -6.12 -3.41 11.59
N SER A 87 -5.12 -2.90 10.89
CA SER A 87 -3.92 -3.65 10.51
C SER A 87 -2.69 -3.12 11.23
N GLN A 88 -1.83 -3.98 11.81
CA GLN A 88 -0.62 -3.43 12.45
C GLN A 88 0.34 -2.84 11.40
N ARG A 89 0.57 -3.57 10.30
CA ARG A 89 1.56 -3.21 9.28
C ARG A 89 1.09 -3.51 7.86
N PRO A 90 0.33 -2.58 7.24
CA PRO A 90 0.05 -2.67 5.82
C PRO A 90 1.23 -2.18 4.99
N ILE A 91 1.61 -2.94 3.97
CA ILE A 91 2.82 -2.72 3.18
C ILE A 91 2.48 -2.84 1.69
N LEU A 92 2.69 -1.78 0.93
CA LEU A 92 2.62 -1.80 -0.53
C LEU A 92 4.03 -1.59 -1.09
N ILE A 93 4.48 -2.54 -1.90
CA ILE A 93 5.73 -2.45 -2.66
C ILE A 93 5.37 -2.48 -4.14
N SER A 94 5.85 -1.48 -4.87
CA SER A 94 5.60 -1.37 -6.30
C SER A 94 6.85 -0.94 -7.06
N SER A 95 7.06 -1.56 -8.22
CA SER A 95 8.08 -1.15 -9.18
C SER A 95 7.45 -1.01 -10.56
N TYR A 96 7.91 -0.01 -11.32
CA TYR A 96 7.42 0.27 -12.67
C TYR A 96 5.90 0.40 -12.70
N SER A 97 5.37 1.32 -11.89
CA SER A 97 3.93 1.48 -11.71
C SER A 97 3.45 2.91 -11.90
N GLN A 98 2.25 3.11 -12.43
CA GLN A 98 1.78 4.49 -12.65
C GLN A 98 1.27 5.11 -11.35
N ARG A 99 0.39 4.42 -10.62
CA ARG A 99 -0.30 4.99 -9.46
C ARG A 99 -0.48 3.95 -8.34
N PRO A 100 0.59 3.60 -7.62
CA PRO A 100 0.47 2.77 -6.43
C PRO A 100 -0.20 3.54 -5.30
N ILE A 101 -1.17 2.91 -4.64
CA ILE A 101 -1.98 3.56 -3.59
C ILE A 101 -2.06 2.65 -2.38
N LEU A 102 -1.64 3.15 -1.23
CA LEU A 102 -1.89 2.52 0.08
C LEU A 102 -2.86 3.38 0.87
N ILE A 103 -3.95 2.77 1.33
CA ILE A 103 -4.92 3.38 2.23
C ILE A 103 -4.98 2.54 3.51
N SER A 104 -4.74 3.17 4.65
CA SER A 104 -4.90 2.51 5.94
C SER A 104 -5.67 3.32 6.97
N SER A 105 -6.44 2.61 7.78
CA SER A 105 -7.08 3.15 8.98
C SER A 105 -6.76 2.29 10.20
N ASN A 106 -6.58 2.96 11.35
CA ASN A 106 -6.28 2.32 12.63
C ASN A 106 -5.08 1.36 12.53
N SER A 107 -3.97 1.89 12.01
CA SER A 107 -2.79 1.08 11.69
C SER A 107 -1.52 1.58 12.36
N GLN A 108 -0.66 0.69 12.87
CA GLN A 108 0.55 1.17 13.55
C GLN A 108 1.58 1.73 12.57
N ARG A 109 1.91 0.97 11.52
CA ARG A 109 3.00 1.30 10.59
C ARG A 109 2.63 1.00 9.14
N PRO A 110 1.82 1.85 8.49
CA PRO A 110 1.59 1.73 7.05
C PRO A 110 2.83 2.15 6.27
N ILE A 111 3.22 1.34 5.28
CA ILE A 111 4.44 1.53 4.50
C ILE A 111 4.13 1.45 3.02
N LEU A 112 4.43 2.52 2.27
CA LEU A 112 4.45 2.48 0.81
C LEU A 112 5.88 2.63 0.30
N ILE A 113 6.30 1.70 -0.54
CA ILE A 113 7.58 1.76 -1.26
C ILE A 113 7.27 1.72 -2.75
N SER A 114 7.71 2.74 -3.47
CA SER A 114 7.54 2.82 -4.93
C SER A 114 8.82 3.22 -5.64
N SER A 115 9.19 2.49 -6.67
CA SER A 115 10.26 2.86 -7.60
C SER A 115 9.72 3.04 -9.01
N ASN A 116 10.27 4.02 -9.74
CA ASN A 116 9.90 4.32 -11.13
C ASN A 116 8.39 4.49 -11.28
N SER A 117 7.82 5.46 -10.58
CA SER A 117 6.36 5.62 -10.50
C SER A 117 5.88 7.05 -10.72
N GLN A 118 4.71 7.23 -11.34
CA GLN A 118 4.25 8.60 -11.63
C GLN A 118 3.63 9.27 -10.40
N ARG A 119 2.59 8.68 -9.82
CA ARG A 119 1.83 9.30 -8.72
C ARG A 119 1.57 8.30 -7.58
N PRO A 120 2.63 7.90 -6.86
CA PRO A 120 2.50 7.04 -5.70
C PRO A 120 1.86 7.82 -4.52
N VAL A 121 0.91 7.20 -3.82
CA VAL A 121 0.12 7.85 -2.76
C VAL A 121 -0.03 6.95 -1.53
N LEU A 122 0.36 7.46 -0.37
CA LEU A 122 0.04 6.86 0.93
C LEU A 122 -0.98 7.75 1.66
N ILE A 123 -2.10 7.17 2.08
CA ILE A 123 -3.09 7.80 2.93
C ILE A 123 -3.21 6.98 4.21
N SER A 124 -3.03 7.60 5.36
CA SER A 124 -3.25 6.95 6.65
C SER A 124 -4.06 7.80 7.62
N SER A 125 -4.92 7.13 8.38
CA SER A 125 -5.67 7.72 9.48
C SER A 125 -5.46 6.92 10.76
N ASN A 126 -5.39 7.62 11.91
CA ASN A 126 -5.17 7.01 13.22
C ASN A 126 -3.96 6.06 13.20
N SER A 127 -2.80 6.61 12.81
CA SER A 127 -1.61 5.80 12.56
C SER A 127 -0.38 6.28 13.29
N GLN A 128 0.40 5.40 13.90
CA GLN A 128 1.57 5.85 14.68
C GLN A 128 2.69 6.36 13.77
N ARG A 129 3.13 5.56 12.79
CA ARG A 129 4.29 5.85 11.96
C ARG A 129 4.05 5.49 10.50
N PRO A 130 3.28 6.30 9.75
CA PRO A 130 3.18 6.12 8.31
C PRO A 130 4.50 6.48 7.63
N ILE A 131 4.99 5.59 6.78
CA ILE A 131 6.27 5.75 6.07
C ILE A 131 6.02 5.60 4.58
N PHE A 132 6.45 6.60 3.82
CA PHE A 132 6.42 6.55 2.37
C PHE A 132 7.82 6.77 1.82
N ILE A 133 8.34 5.79 1.10
CA ILE A 133 9.60 5.84 0.38
C ILE A 133 9.30 5.82 -1.13
N SER A 134 9.82 6.80 -1.85
CA SER A 134 9.72 6.88 -3.30
C SER A 134 11.06 7.16 -3.96
N SER A 135 11.33 6.51 -5.09
CA SER A 135 12.47 6.81 -5.96
C SER A 135 12.01 6.95 -7.40
N ASN A 136 12.62 7.90 -8.13
CA ASN A 136 12.29 8.17 -9.54
C ASN A 136 10.78 8.38 -9.73
N SER A 137 10.22 9.37 -9.02
CA SER A 137 8.77 9.57 -8.99
C SER A 137 8.31 10.98 -9.30
N GLN A 138 7.19 11.14 -10.03
CA GLN A 138 6.77 12.47 -10.47
C GLN A 138 5.99 13.27 -9.43
N ARG A 139 5.20 12.64 -8.57
CA ARG A 139 4.40 13.29 -7.51
C ARG A 139 4.11 12.30 -6.38
N PRO A 140 5.08 12.00 -5.50
CA PRO A 140 4.82 11.20 -4.31
C PRO A 140 4.05 12.04 -3.29
N ILE A 141 2.93 11.50 -2.80
CA ILE A 141 2.04 12.17 -1.84
C ILE A 141 1.84 11.30 -0.59
N LEU A 142 2.26 11.79 0.57
CA LEU A 142 1.88 11.25 1.88
C LEU A 142 0.80 12.14 2.48
N ILE A 143 -0.34 11.56 2.84
CA ILE A 143 -1.40 12.21 3.61
C ILE A 143 -1.56 11.42 4.91
N SER A 144 -1.48 12.11 6.03
CA SER A 144 -1.76 11.50 7.33
C SER A 144 -2.64 12.38 8.21
N SER A 145 -3.54 11.74 8.93
CA SER A 145 -4.38 12.39 9.96
C SER A 145 -4.28 11.62 11.27
N TYR A 146 -4.19 12.33 12.39
CA TYR A 146 -4.06 11.73 13.73
C TYR A 146 -2.87 10.76 13.79
N SER A 147 -1.66 11.29 13.56
CA SER A 147 -0.44 10.48 13.43
C SER A 147 0.71 10.97 14.31
N GLN A 148 1.61 10.09 14.74
CA GLN A 148 2.70 10.51 15.65
C GLN A 148 4.00 10.90 14.95
N ARG A 149 4.32 10.27 13.80
CA ARG A 149 5.54 10.52 13.03
C ARG A 149 5.34 10.13 11.56
N PRO A 150 4.64 10.93 10.75
CA PRO A 150 4.56 10.70 9.32
C PRO A 150 5.89 11.03 8.65
N ILE A 151 6.39 10.12 7.82
CA ILE A 151 7.69 10.26 7.17
C ILE A 151 7.55 10.05 5.66
N LEU A 152 7.93 11.05 4.88
CA LEU A 152 8.09 10.96 3.43
C LEU A 152 9.58 11.04 3.08
N PHE A 153 10.09 9.99 2.46
CA PHE A 153 11.38 9.95 1.79
C PHE A 153 11.15 9.94 0.27
N SER A 154 11.79 10.87 -0.43
CA SER A 154 11.74 10.92 -1.89
C SER A 154 13.11 11.20 -2.49
N SER A 155 13.52 10.38 -3.45
CA SER A 155 14.75 10.58 -4.22
C SER A 155 14.41 10.70 -5.71
N TYR A 156 15.08 11.60 -6.42
CA TYR A 156 14.85 11.86 -7.85
C TYR A 156 13.36 12.06 -8.15
N SER A 157 12.77 13.07 -7.50
CA SER A 157 11.32 13.27 -7.56
C SER A 157 10.91 14.68 -7.96
N GLN A 158 9.78 14.79 -8.63
CA GLN A 158 9.11 16.06 -8.81
C GLN A 158 8.04 16.20 -7.73
N ARG A 159 7.91 17.40 -7.15
CA ARG A 159 6.82 17.80 -6.24
C ARG A 159 6.45 16.73 -5.18
N PRO A 160 7.38 16.30 -4.32
CA PRO A 160 7.00 15.48 -3.17
C PRO A 160 6.13 16.28 -2.22
N ILE A 161 5.02 15.70 -1.77
CA ILE A 161 4.02 16.37 -0.93
C ILE A 161 3.81 15.55 0.33
N LEU A 162 4.05 16.16 1.49
CA LEU A 162 3.62 15.65 2.79
C LEU A 162 2.52 16.56 3.34
N ILE A 163 1.34 15.98 3.58
CA ILE A 163 0.20 16.62 4.24
C ILE A 163 -0.04 15.88 5.55
N SER A 164 -0.03 16.62 6.65
CA SER A 164 -0.24 16.07 7.97
C SER A 164 -1.19 16.94 8.80
N SER A 165 -2.19 16.30 9.40
CA SER A 165 -3.21 16.94 10.22
C SER A 165 -3.27 16.24 11.58
N ASN A 166 -3.29 17.03 12.65
CA ASN A 166 -3.28 16.52 14.02
C ASN A 166 -2.13 15.51 14.22
N SER A 167 -0.96 15.87 13.68
CA SER A 167 0.18 14.97 13.57
C SER A 167 1.38 15.49 14.34
N GLN A 168 2.01 14.65 15.15
CA GLN A 168 3.30 14.97 15.76
C GLN A 168 4.44 14.77 14.74
N ARG A 169 5.46 15.62 14.79
CA ARG A 169 6.78 15.46 14.13
C ARG A 169 6.72 14.92 12.67
N PRO A 170 6.06 15.63 11.73
CA PRO A 170 6.14 15.28 10.31
C PRO A 170 7.57 15.48 9.78
N ILE A 171 8.04 14.52 8.98
CA ILE A 171 9.38 14.53 8.40
C ILE A 171 9.27 14.37 6.88
N LEU A 172 9.75 15.37 6.14
CA LEU A 172 9.94 15.29 4.69
C LEU A 172 11.45 15.32 4.40
N ILE A 173 11.94 14.26 3.78
CA ILE A 173 13.34 14.12 3.37
C ILE A 173 13.36 13.92 1.86
N SER A 174 14.01 14.83 1.17
CA SER A 174 14.00 14.86 -0.29
C SER A 174 15.39 15.10 -0.87
N SER A 175 15.84 14.20 -1.75
CA SER A 175 17.10 14.31 -2.50
C SER A 175 16.81 14.38 -3.99
N TYR A 176 17.56 15.23 -4.71
CA TYR A 176 17.35 15.46 -6.14
C TYR A 176 15.89 15.74 -6.49
N SER A 177 15.24 16.58 -5.68
CA SER A 177 13.80 16.82 -5.75
C SER A 177 13.48 18.26 -6.12
N GLN A 178 12.46 18.46 -6.93
CA GLN A 178 11.99 19.81 -7.29
C GLN A 178 10.68 20.15 -6.56
N ARG A 179 10.63 21.32 -5.92
CA ARG A 179 9.42 21.89 -5.27
C ARG A 179 8.78 20.96 -4.21
N PRO A 180 9.51 20.56 -3.16
CA PRO A 180 8.91 19.84 -2.03
C PRO A 180 7.86 20.70 -1.33
N ILE A 181 6.78 20.07 -0.85
CA ILE A 181 5.70 20.73 -0.13
C ILE A 181 5.47 19.96 1.18
N LEU A 182 5.53 20.69 2.29
CA LEU A 182 5.13 20.20 3.59
C LEU A 182 3.99 21.08 4.12
N ILE A 183 2.84 20.46 4.38
CA ILE A 183 1.66 21.09 4.96
C ILE A 183 1.41 20.37 6.28
N SER A 184 1.55 21.08 7.39
CA SER A 184 1.24 20.56 8.72
C SER A 184 0.22 21.47 9.40
N SER A 185 -0.82 20.85 9.97
CA SER A 185 -1.82 21.52 10.80
C SER A 185 -1.92 20.83 12.15
N TYR A 186 -2.01 21.64 13.20
CA TYR A 186 -2.14 21.21 14.58
C TYR A 186 -3.40 21.85 15.14
N SER A 187 -4.39 21.06 15.56
CA SER A 187 -5.44 21.57 16.45
C SER A 187 -4.86 21.64 17.87
N GLN A 188 -4.98 22.80 18.52
CA GLN A 188 -4.75 22.96 19.96
C GLN A 188 -5.83 22.20 20.75
#